data_AF-A0A7Y4QX55-F1
#
_entry.id   AF-A0A7Y4QX55-F1
#
_cell.length_a   1.000
_cell.length_b   1.000
_cell.length_c   1.000
_cell.angle_alpha   90.00
_cell.angle_beta   90.00
_cell.angle_gamma   90.00
#
_symmetry.space_group_name_H-M   'P 1'
#
loop_
_entity.id
_entity.type
_entity.pdbx_description
1 polymer ?
#
loop_
_entity_poly.entity_id
_entity_poly.type
_entity_poly.pdbx_seq_one_letter_code
_entity_poly.pdbx_strand_id
1 'polypeptide(L)'
;MGLNYSYILMIDKAERANLQSLIEKRCQRHKGESREYLMIDLPLDDAISMYLREDIQRDEGLKFRNTLFFKKSKYRDHFPTDQTGRIGAITFELLEDTHQTFAIFMAVSTRISYLFLDSKSVRDWFIQLSKDTHAMATFIDLEDMEDMGCRFVYKNNEVADILIKEGNATNDTECLAIHEQYLRLVEEQDRLLYGEPEQE
;
A
#
# COMPACT_ATOMS: atom_id res chain seq x y z
N MET A 1 9.92 16.67 -0.55
CA MET A 1 9.52 15.47 0.21
C MET A 1 9.07 14.44 -0.82
N GLY A 2 9.19 13.13 -0.54
CA GLY A 2 8.85 12.08 -1.51
C GLY A 2 7.45 11.57 -1.26
N LEU A 3 6.74 11.15 -2.32
CA LEU A 3 5.37 10.60 -2.23
C LEU A 3 5.30 9.43 -1.24
N ASN A 4 4.36 9.47 -0.29
CA ASN A 4 4.09 8.39 0.67
C ASN A 4 2.65 7.85 0.57
N TYR A 5 2.28 7.28 -0.58
CA TYR A 5 0.93 6.72 -0.72
C TYR A 5 0.76 5.47 0.13
N SER A 6 -0.46 5.31 0.65
CA SER A 6 -0.81 4.22 1.54
C SER A 6 -2.10 3.56 1.08
N TYR A 7 -2.16 2.23 1.12
CA TYR A 7 -3.43 1.51 1.05
C TYR A 7 -3.97 1.34 2.47
N ILE A 8 -5.22 1.73 2.67
CA ILE A 8 -5.93 1.62 3.95
C ILE A 8 -7.08 0.66 3.76
N LEU A 9 -7.12 -0.39 4.58
CA LEU A 9 -8.20 -1.35 4.65
C LEU A 9 -8.96 -1.14 5.96
N MET A 10 -10.26 -0.89 5.86
CA MET A 10 -11.14 -0.76 7.01
C MET A 10 -11.87 -2.09 7.24
N ILE A 11 -11.57 -2.77 8.35
CA ILE A 11 -12.15 -4.07 8.71
C ILE A 11 -12.85 -4.00 10.06
N ASP A 12 -13.75 -4.95 10.32
CA ASP A 12 -14.25 -5.18 11.67
C ASP A 12 -13.10 -5.70 12.56
N LYS A 13 -13.07 -5.27 13.82
CA LYS A 13 -12.04 -5.69 14.78
C LYS A 13 -11.97 -7.21 14.97
N ALA A 14 -13.08 -7.92 14.79
CA ALA A 14 -13.13 -9.38 14.82
C ALA A 14 -12.31 -10.04 13.70
N GLU A 15 -12.13 -9.36 12.56
CA GLU A 15 -11.35 -9.85 11.41
C GLU A 15 -9.84 -9.62 11.55
N ARG A 16 -9.39 -8.92 12.61
CA ARG A 16 -7.97 -8.62 12.83
C ARG A 16 -7.10 -9.87 12.83
N ALA A 17 -7.52 -10.94 13.50
CA ALA A 17 -6.74 -12.18 13.57
C ALA A 17 -6.65 -12.87 12.18
N ASN A 18 -7.72 -12.80 11.39
CA ASN A 18 -7.75 -13.31 10.04
C ASN A 18 -6.81 -12.50 9.12
N LEU A 19 -6.89 -11.16 9.16
CA LEU A 19 -5.97 -10.27 8.45
C LEU A 19 -4.50 -10.61 8.76
N GLN A 20 -4.15 -10.72 10.05
CA GLN A 20 -2.78 -11.06 10.43
C GLN A 20 -2.33 -12.40 9.85
N SER A 21 -3.18 -13.43 9.91
CA SER A 21 -2.89 -14.74 9.31
C SER A 21 -2.70 -14.67 7.79
N LEU A 22 -3.49 -13.83 7.10
CA LEU A 22 -3.37 -13.64 5.66
C LEU A 22 -2.07 -12.92 5.30
N ILE A 23 -1.66 -11.90 6.06
CA ILE A 23 -0.38 -11.22 5.87
C ILE A 23 0.79 -12.17 6.08
N GLU A 24 0.76 -13.01 7.12
CA GLU A 24 1.80 -14.02 7.36
C GLU A 24 1.90 -15.07 6.23
N LYS A 25 0.77 -15.40 5.59
CA LYS A 25 0.72 -16.37 4.49
C LYS A 25 1.13 -15.77 3.13
N ARG A 26 0.78 -14.51 2.88
CA ARG A 26 0.88 -13.87 1.57
C ARG A 26 2.09 -12.95 1.43
N CYS A 27 2.65 -12.50 2.54
CA CYS A 27 3.76 -11.57 2.56
C CYS A 27 5.00 -12.22 3.18
N GLN A 28 6.17 -11.85 2.68
CA GLN A 28 7.44 -12.15 3.32
C GLN A 28 7.86 -10.97 4.18
N ARG A 29 8.12 -11.22 5.46
CA ARG A 29 8.67 -10.22 6.37
C ARG A 29 10.19 -10.14 6.18
N HIS A 30 10.69 -8.95 5.92
CA HIS A 30 12.11 -8.66 5.83
C HIS A 30 12.50 -7.68 6.93
N LYS A 31 13.47 -8.04 7.76
CA LYS A 31 14.02 -7.13 8.78
C LYS A 31 15.05 -6.22 8.13
N GLY A 32 14.71 -4.95 7.96
CA GLY A 32 15.69 -3.92 7.64
C GLY A 32 16.46 -3.47 8.88
N GLU A 33 17.37 -2.51 8.69
CA GLU A 33 18.21 -1.99 9.77
C GLU A 33 17.41 -1.29 10.88
N SER A 34 16.31 -0.63 10.54
CA SER A 34 15.50 0.18 11.47
C SER A 34 14.06 -0.29 11.66
N ARG A 35 13.51 -1.08 10.72
CA ARG A 35 12.12 -1.54 10.75
C ARG A 35 11.92 -2.80 9.91
N GLU A 36 10.82 -3.48 10.18
CA GLU A 36 10.38 -4.63 9.38
C GLU A 36 9.55 -4.15 8.19
N TYR A 37 9.76 -4.78 7.05
CA TYR A 37 9.05 -4.51 5.80
C TYR A 37 8.34 -5.77 5.30
N LEU A 38 7.20 -5.58 4.67
CA LEU A 38 6.54 -6.60 3.88
C LEU A 38 7.08 -6.58 2.45
N MET A 39 7.26 -7.78 1.91
CA MET A 39 7.46 -8.04 0.49
C MET A 39 6.31 -8.90 -0.01
N ILE A 40 5.80 -8.57 -1.19
CA ILE A 40 4.68 -9.25 -1.83
C ILE A 40 5.06 -9.72 -3.23
N ASP A 41 4.70 -10.96 -3.53
CA ASP A 41 4.89 -11.57 -4.84
C ASP A 41 3.59 -11.37 -5.63
N LEU A 42 3.67 -10.64 -6.74
CA LEU A 42 2.54 -10.22 -7.56
C LEU A 42 2.69 -10.71 -8.99
N PRO A 43 1.60 -11.00 -9.72
CA PRO A 43 1.65 -11.16 -11.17
C PRO A 43 2.33 -9.97 -11.84
N LEU A 44 3.10 -10.22 -12.89
CA LEU A 44 3.73 -9.15 -13.65
C LEU A 44 2.67 -8.37 -14.45
N ASP A 45 2.64 -7.05 -14.23
CA ASP A 45 2.04 -6.09 -15.15
C ASP A 45 3.11 -5.10 -15.63
N ASP A 46 2.72 -4.17 -16.51
CA ASP A 46 3.66 -3.20 -17.10
C ASP A 46 4.33 -2.32 -16.03
N ALA A 47 3.60 -1.93 -14.99
CA ALA A 47 4.11 -1.08 -13.91
C ALA A 47 5.14 -1.83 -13.05
N ILE A 48 4.84 -3.06 -12.64
CA ILE A 48 5.77 -3.93 -11.89
C ILE A 48 7.00 -4.25 -12.76
N SER A 49 6.80 -4.57 -14.03
CA SER A 49 7.90 -4.89 -14.95
C SER A 49 8.85 -3.71 -15.13
N MET A 50 8.30 -2.50 -15.25
CA MET A 50 9.08 -1.26 -15.33
C MET A 50 9.82 -0.99 -14.03
N TYR A 51 9.11 -1.07 -12.89
CA TYR A 51 9.69 -0.89 -11.56
C TYR A 51 10.90 -1.83 -11.33
N LEU A 52 10.73 -3.12 -11.57
CA LEU A 52 11.79 -4.12 -11.37
C LEU A 52 12.97 -3.90 -12.33
N ARG A 53 12.70 -3.51 -13.58
CA ARG A 53 13.76 -3.19 -14.55
C ARG A 53 14.60 -2.03 -14.07
N GLU A 54 13.97 -0.96 -13.61
CA GLU A 54 14.67 0.21 -13.06
C GLU A 54 15.44 -0.13 -11.79
N ASP A 55 14.88 -1.00 -10.95
CA ASP A 55 15.51 -1.44 -9.70
C ASP A 55 16.81 -2.20 -9.97
N ILE A 56 16.73 -3.19 -10.86
CA ILE A 56 17.88 -3.95 -11.34
C ILE A 56 18.94 -3.05 -11.97
N GLN A 57 18.52 -2.07 -12.80
CA GLN A 57 19.47 -1.13 -13.43
C GLN A 57 20.22 -0.29 -12.40
N ARG A 58 19.56 0.11 -11.30
CA ARG A 58 20.18 0.87 -10.22
C ARG A 58 21.16 0.04 -9.42
N ASP A 59 20.74 -1.16 -9.01
CA ASP A 59 21.57 -2.06 -8.20
C ASP A 59 22.81 -2.53 -8.94
N GLU A 60 22.69 -2.78 -10.25
CA GLU A 60 23.81 -3.29 -11.05
C GLU A 60 24.70 -2.19 -11.66
N GLY A 61 24.29 -0.91 -11.61
CA GLY A 61 25.02 0.19 -12.27
C GLY A 61 25.24 -0.01 -13.78
N LEU A 62 24.50 -0.94 -14.39
CA LEU A 62 24.83 -1.53 -15.68
C LEU A 62 24.04 -0.88 -16.81
N LYS A 63 24.76 -0.20 -17.70
CA LYS A 63 24.28 0.15 -19.05
C LYS A 63 23.79 -1.12 -19.72
N PHE A 64 22.52 -1.15 -20.11
CA PHE A 64 21.69 -2.25 -20.62
C PHE A 64 22.26 -3.10 -21.78
N ARG A 65 23.50 -2.86 -22.23
CA ARG A 65 24.09 -3.44 -23.44
C ARG A 65 24.79 -4.78 -23.24
N ASN A 66 25.00 -5.24 -22.00
CA ASN A 66 25.77 -6.47 -21.72
C ASN A 66 24.96 -7.65 -21.15
N THR A 67 23.63 -7.58 -21.08
CA THR A 67 22.77 -8.61 -20.46
C THR A 67 22.36 -9.77 -21.38
N LEU A 68 22.97 -9.93 -22.55
CA LEU A 68 22.56 -10.95 -23.54
C LEU A 68 23.02 -12.39 -23.22
N PHE A 69 23.83 -12.64 -22.19
CA PHE A 69 24.38 -13.98 -21.92
C PHE A 69 24.60 -14.31 -20.42
N PHE A 70 23.63 -14.05 -19.52
CA PHE A 70 23.84 -14.36 -18.09
C PHE A 70 22.84 -15.33 -17.47
N LYS A 71 23.43 -16.24 -16.69
CA LYS A 71 22.91 -17.45 -16.04
C LYS A 71 21.59 -17.21 -15.27
N LYS A 72 20.76 -18.25 -15.29
CA LYS A 72 19.46 -18.48 -14.63
C LYS A 72 19.28 -18.12 -13.13
N SER A 73 20.06 -17.25 -12.49
CA SER A 73 20.01 -17.12 -11.02
C SER A 73 20.31 -15.76 -10.38
N LYS A 74 20.45 -14.65 -11.12
CA LYS A 74 20.74 -13.33 -10.50
C LYS A 74 19.52 -12.50 -10.13
N TYR A 75 18.38 -12.73 -10.78
CA TYR A 75 17.16 -11.94 -10.56
C TYR A 75 16.07 -12.71 -9.82
N ARG A 76 16.42 -13.82 -9.17
CA ARG A 76 15.45 -14.66 -8.46
C ARG A 76 14.80 -13.92 -7.29
N ASP A 77 15.50 -12.94 -6.73
CA ASP A 77 14.98 -12.09 -5.66
C ASP A 77 13.95 -11.08 -6.17
N HIS A 78 14.06 -10.66 -7.44
CA HIS A 78 13.10 -9.78 -8.13
C HIS A 78 11.96 -10.55 -8.83
N PHE A 79 12.26 -11.74 -9.36
CA PHE A 79 11.34 -12.60 -10.09
C PHE A 79 11.29 -14.00 -9.46
N PRO A 80 10.43 -14.21 -8.46
CA PRO A 80 10.25 -15.52 -7.82
C PRO A 80 9.86 -16.61 -8.81
N THR A 81 9.12 -16.24 -9.87
CA THR A 81 8.77 -17.07 -11.03
C THR A 81 8.86 -16.25 -12.32
N ASP A 82 8.75 -16.90 -13.47
CA ASP A 82 8.74 -16.21 -14.78
C ASP A 82 7.52 -15.28 -14.97
N GLN A 83 6.49 -15.40 -14.13
CA GLN A 83 5.24 -14.64 -14.24
C GLN A 83 4.98 -13.74 -13.03
N THR A 84 5.84 -13.75 -12.02
CA THR A 84 5.66 -12.98 -10.81
C THR A 84 6.86 -12.08 -10.52
N GLY A 85 6.56 -10.87 -10.09
CA GLY A 85 7.52 -9.91 -9.56
C GLY A 85 7.38 -9.77 -8.06
N ARG A 86 8.50 -9.67 -7.34
CA ARG A 86 8.51 -9.34 -5.92
C ARG A 86 8.68 -7.84 -5.77
N ILE A 87 7.72 -7.19 -5.12
CA ILE A 87 7.86 -5.81 -4.67
C ILE A 87 8.01 -5.78 -3.15
N GLY A 88 8.77 -4.83 -2.64
CA GLY A 88 9.11 -4.78 -1.21
C GLY A 88 9.08 -3.38 -0.65
N ALA A 89 9.57 -3.24 0.58
CA ALA A 89 9.58 -1.98 1.32
C ALA A 89 8.17 -1.39 1.49
N ILE A 90 7.25 -2.23 2.00
CA ILE A 90 5.92 -1.80 2.44
C ILE A 90 5.88 -1.94 3.96
N THR A 91 5.62 -0.87 4.69
CA THR A 91 5.37 -0.96 6.14
C THR A 91 3.90 -1.27 6.39
N PHE A 92 3.63 -1.95 7.51
CA PHE A 92 2.29 -2.38 7.88
C PHE A 92 2.00 -2.00 9.32
N GLU A 93 0.90 -1.28 9.51
CA GLU A 93 0.47 -0.78 10.80
C GLU A 93 -1.04 -1.01 10.98
N LEU A 94 -1.46 -1.07 12.24
CA LEU A 94 -2.86 -1.21 12.63
C LEU A 94 -3.23 -0.03 13.50
N LEU A 95 -4.27 0.68 13.09
CA LEU A 95 -4.89 1.76 13.84
C LEU A 95 -6.26 1.31 14.30
N GLU A 96 -6.49 1.36 15.60
CA GLU A 96 -7.66 0.75 16.24
C GLU A 96 -8.71 1.81 16.56
N ASP A 97 -9.96 1.53 16.21
CA ASP A 97 -11.14 2.23 16.70
C ASP A 97 -11.95 1.30 17.62
N THR A 98 -13.09 1.79 18.09
CA THR A 98 -14.03 1.11 18.98
C THR A 98 -14.48 -0.23 18.40
N HIS A 99 -14.89 -0.26 17.13
CA HIS A 99 -15.41 -1.47 16.47
C HIS A 99 -14.65 -1.86 15.21
N GLN A 100 -13.76 -1.00 14.74
CA GLN A 100 -13.09 -1.14 13.46
C GLN A 100 -11.59 -1.09 13.65
N THR A 101 -10.87 -1.70 12.72
CA THR A 101 -9.43 -1.62 12.62
C THR A 101 -9.07 -1.12 11.22
N PHE A 102 -8.24 -0.09 11.15
CA PHE A 102 -7.65 0.42 9.92
C PHE A 102 -6.27 -0.23 9.75
N ALA A 103 -6.15 -1.04 8.72
CA ALA A 103 -4.90 -1.71 8.34
C ALA A 103 -4.20 -0.88 7.26
N ILE A 104 -3.07 -0.30 7.62
CA ILE A 104 -2.35 0.70 6.83
C ILE A 104 -1.12 0.05 6.22
N PHE A 105 -1.04 0.07 4.90
CA PHE A 105 0.09 -0.42 4.12
C PHE A 105 0.75 0.78 3.47
N MET A 106 1.89 1.22 4.00
CA MET A 106 2.55 2.45 3.54
C MET A 106 3.72 2.14 2.62
N ALA A 107 3.80 2.89 1.51
CA ALA A 107 4.95 2.87 0.62
C ALA A 107 6.15 3.55 1.28
N VAL A 108 7.28 2.85 1.40
CA VAL A 108 8.51 3.39 2.01
C VAL A 108 9.28 4.31 1.06
N SER A 109 8.93 4.32 -0.22
CA SER A 109 9.58 5.17 -1.21
C SER A 109 8.59 5.61 -2.28
N THR A 110 8.87 6.77 -2.87
CA THR A 110 8.13 7.33 -4.01
C THR A 110 7.92 6.33 -5.16
N ARG A 111 8.87 5.42 -5.40
CA ARG A 111 8.75 4.39 -6.45
C ARG A 111 7.68 3.35 -6.12
N ILE A 112 7.57 2.95 -4.85
CA ILE A 112 6.49 2.07 -4.38
C ILE A 112 5.16 2.82 -4.39
N SER A 113 5.15 4.12 -4.06
CA SER A 113 3.95 4.96 -4.15
C SER A 113 3.39 4.98 -5.58
N TYR A 114 4.24 5.13 -6.60
CA TYR A 114 3.78 5.02 -8.00
C TYR A 114 3.23 3.62 -8.32
N LEU A 115 3.83 2.54 -7.81
CA LEU A 115 3.25 1.21 -7.97
C LEU A 115 1.86 1.09 -7.35
N PHE A 116 1.63 1.69 -6.18
CA PHE A 116 0.32 1.67 -5.54
C PHE A 116 -0.77 2.31 -6.41
N LEU A 117 -0.41 3.34 -7.16
CA LEU A 117 -1.31 4.07 -8.06
C LEU A 117 -1.50 3.35 -9.41
N ASP A 118 -0.41 2.88 -10.02
CA ASP A 118 -0.39 2.49 -11.43
C ASP A 118 -0.51 0.98 -11.67
N SER A 119 -0.13 0.15 -10.70
CA SER A 119 -0.14 -1.31 -10.87
C SER A 119 -1.52 -1.91 -10.65
N LYS A 120 -2.07 -2.51 -11.71
CA LYS A 120 -3.30 -3.32 -11.63
C LYS A 120 -3.11 -4.48 -10.66
N SER A 121 -1.95 -5.14 -10.67
CA SER A 121 -1.68 -6.31 -9.84
C SER A 121 -1.60 -5.95 -8.36
N VAL A 122 -1.02 -4.79 -8.02
CA VAL A 122 -1.06 -4.27 -6.64
C VAL A 122 -2.50 -3.98 -6.23
N ARG A 123 -3.27 -3.25 -7.05
CA ARG A 123 -4.67 -2.94 -6.74
C ARG A 123 -5.52 -4.20 -6.56
N ASP A 124 -5.38 -5.17 -7.46
CA ASP A 124 -6.10 -6.45 -7.40
C ASP A 124 -5.72 -7.24 -6.14
N TRP A 125 -4.45 -7.20 -5.72
CA TRP A 125 -4.01 -7.84 -4.49
C TRP A 125 -4.71 -7.25 -3.27
N PHE A 126 -4.81 -5.92 -3.19
CA PHE A 126 -5.54 -5.25 -2.11
C PHE A 126 -7.04 -5.55 -2.17
N ILE A 127 -7.67 -5.50 -3.34
CA ILE A 127 -9.08 -5.90 -3.52
C ILE A 127 -9.31 -7.34 -3.04
N GLN A 128 -8.40 -8.26 -3.37
CA GLN A 128 -8.52 -9.65 -2.94
C GLN A 128 -8.34 -9.77 -1.43
N LEU A 129 -7.39 -9.05 -0.83
CA LEU A 129 -7.24 -8.98 0.61
C LEU A 129 -8.53 -8.46 1.27
N SER A 130 -9.12 -7.40 0.75
CA SER A 130 -10.38 -6.82 1.22
C SER A 130 -11.53 -7.83 1.24
N LYS A 131 -11.64 -8.65 0.19
CA LYS A 131 -12.64 -9.73 0.13
C LYS A 131 -12.41 -10.78 1.20
N ASP A 132 -11.16 -11.21 1.36
CA ASP A 132 -10.80 -12.29 2.28
C ASP A 132 -10.86 -11.89 3.76
N THR A 133 -10.83 -10.59 4.05
CA THR A 133 -10.99 -10.02 5.40
C THR A 133 -12.34 -9.35 5.64
N HIS A 134 -13.30 -9.51 4.72
CA HIS A 134 -14.60 -8.84 4.78
C HIS A 134 -14.49 -7.33 5.06
N ALA A 135 -13.52 -6.66 4.42
CA ALA A 135 -13.30 -5.24 4.62
C ALA A 135 -14.54 -4.43 4.19
N MET A 136 -14.88 -3.45 5.01
CA MET A 136 -15.97 -2.51 4.72
C MET A 136 -15.60 -1.60 3.55
N ALA A 137 -14.34 -1.14 3.54
CA ALA A 137 -13.79 -0.31 2.48
C ALA A 137 -12.27 -0.48 2.34
N THR A 138 -11.77 -0.12 1.17
CA THR A 138 -10.34 -0.02 0.89
C THR A 138 -10.06 1.14 -0.03
N PHE A 139 -9.13 1.99 0.36
CA PHE A 139 -8.76 3.18 -0.40
C PHE A 139 -7.26 3.43 -0.38
N ILE A 140 -6.80 4.20 -1.36
CA ILE A 140 -5.46 4.74 -1.42
C ILE A 140 -5.52 6.17 -0.88
N ASP A 141 -4.72 6.46 0.12
CA ASP A 141 -4.47 7.82 0.59
C ASP A 141 -3.35 8.45 -0.26
N LEU A 142 -3.61 9.66 -0.77
CA LEU A 142 -2.81 10.35 -1.79
C LEU A 142 -2.07 11.57 -1.24
N GLU A 143 -1.79 11.61 0.07
CA GLU A 143 -1.19 12.65 0.93
C GLU A 143 -0.23 13.71 0.28
N ASP A 144 0.44 13.40 -0.84
CA ASP A 144 1.45 14.28 -1.47
C ASP A 144 1.10 14.83 -2.88
N MET A 145 -0.10 14.63 -3.43
CA MET A 145 -0.50 15.37 -4.65
C MET A 145 -1.12 16.72 -4.28
N GLU A 146 -0.87 17.74 -5.10
CA GLU A 146 -1.46 19.09 -5.01
C GLU A 146 -3.01 19.09 -5.01
N ASP A 147 -3.64 17.93 -5.23
CA ASP A 147 -5.05 17.59 -5.01
C ASP A 147 -5.17 16.57 -3.86
N MET A 148 -5.13 17.03 -2.60
CA MET A 148 -5.32 16.22 -1.39
C MET A 148 -6.58 15.36 -1.53
N GLY A 149 -6.53 14.07 -1.16
CA GLY A 149 -7.67 13.20 -1.39
C GLY A 149 -7.37 11.71 -1.25
N CYS A 150 -8.38 10.90 -1.52
CA CYS A 150 -8.26 9.45 -1.48
C CYS A 150 -9.03 8.79 -2.63
N ARG A 151 -8.57 7.61 -3.05
CA ARG A 151 -9.21 6.81 -4.09
C ARG A 151 -9.69 5.48 -3.54
N PHE A 152 -11.00 5.29 -3.43
CA PHE A 152 -11.58 4.01 -3.04
C PHE A 152 -11.49 3.01 -4.19
N VAL A 153 -10.99 1.81 -3.86
CA VAL A 153 -10.84 0.67 -4.79
C VAL A 153 -11.77 -0.49 -4.44
N TYR A 154 -12.31 -0.51 -3.22
CA TYR A 154 -13.26 -1.51 -2.75
C TYR A 154 -14.21 -0.89 -1.72
N LYS A 155 -15.51 -1.16 -1.83
CA LYS A 155 -16.54 -0.71 -0.89
C LYS A 155 -17.78 -1.57 -1.03
N ASN A 156 -18.46 -1.87 0.08
CA ASN A 156 -19.76 -2.57 0.07
C ASN A 156 -19.74 -3.89 -0.72
N ASN A 157 -18.64 -4.65 -0.59
CA ASN A 157 -18.37 -5.89 -1.32
C ASN A 157 -18.20 -5.78 -2.85
N GLU A 158 -17.99 -4.57 -3.36
CA GLU A 158 -17.81 -4.30 -4.78
C GLU A 158 -16.49 -3.60 -5.06
N VAL A 159 -15.97 -3.79 -6.28
CA VAL A 159 -14.82 -3.01 -6.77
C VAL A 159 -15.30 -1.59 -7.02
N ALA A 160 -14.58 -0.63 -6.46
CA ALA A 160 -14.87 0.79 -6.60
C ALA A 160 -13.79 1.49 -7.44
N ASP A 161 -14.14 2.65 -7.97
CA ASP A 161 -13.19 3.61 -8.52
C ASP A 161 -13.70 5.03 -8.22
N ILE A 162 -13.64 5.41 -6.95
CA ILE A 162 -14.21 6.66 -6.45
C ILE A 162 -13.07 7.53 -5.94
N LEU A 163 -12.83 8.65 -6.62
CA LEU A 163 -11.86 9.66 -6.20
C LEU A 163 -12.56 10.75 -5.39
N ILE A 164 -12.16 10.91 -4.14
CA ILE A 164 -12.49 12.06 -3.30
C ILE A 164 -11.30 13.00 -3.34
N LYS A 165 -11.56 14.25 -3.75
CA LYS A 165 -10.60 15.35 -3.62
C LYS A 165 -11.07 16.27 -2.51
N GLU A 166 -10.15 16.78 -1.70
CA GLU A 166 -10.41 17.83 -0.73
C GLU A 166 -11.00 19.06 -1.42
N GLY A 167 -11.99 19.68 -0.78
CA GLY A 167 -12.67 20.88 -1.30
C GLY A 167 -13.68 20.63 -2.42
N ASN A 168 -13.80 19.41 -2.96
CA ASN A 168 -14.86 19.06 -3.90
C ASN A 168 -16.05 18.43 -3.17
N ALA A 169 -17.25 18.95 -3.43
CA ALA A 169 -18.49 18.32 -2.99
C ALA A 169 -18.63 16.96 -3.70
N THR A 170 -18.30 15.88 -2.99
CA THR A 170 -18.61 14.52 -3.41
C THR A 170 -20.05 14.18 -2.99
N ASN A 171 -20.78 13.49 -3.87
CA ASN A 171 -22.10 12.95 -3.54
C ASN A 171 -22.01 11.67 -2.70
N ASP A 172 -20.81 11.08 -2.54
CA ASP A 172 -20.60 9.87 -1.74
C ASP A 172 -20.19 10.24 -0.31
N THR A 173 -21.20 10.59 0.48
CA THR A 173 -21.05 11.01 1.89
C THR A 173 -20.48 9.90 2.78
N GLU A 174 -20.66 8.64 2.40
CA GLU A 174 -20.16 7.50 3.16
C GLU A 174 -18.65 7.32 2.98
N CYS A 175 -18.15 7.41 1.73
CA CYS A 175 -16.71 7.39 1.47
C CYS A 175 -15.99 8.56 2.19
N LEU A 176 -16.59 9.75 2.19
CA LEU A 176 -16.05 10.90 2.91
C LEU A 176 -15.98 10.64 4.41
N ALA A 177 -17.06 10.12 5.01
CA ALA A 177 -17.11 9.82 6.44
C ALA A 177 -16.06 8.78 6.87
N ILE A 178 -15.83 7.76 6.04
CA ILE A 178 -14.77 6.75 6.28
C ILE A 178 -13.38 7.41 6.26
N HIS A 179 -13.12 8.28 5.28
CA HIS A 179 -11.84 8.97 5.18
C HIS A 179 -11.62 9.92 6.37
N GLU A 180 -12.62 10.72 6.74
CA GLU A 180 -12.57 11.61 7.91
C GLU A 180 -12.42 10.86 9.23
N GLN A 181 -12.98 9.65 9.35
CA GLN A 181 -12.76 8.79 10.51
C GLN A 181 -11.31 8.33 10.60
N TYR A 182 -10.72 7.89 9.48
CA TYR A 182 -9.30 7.54 9.40
C TYR A 182 -8.40 8.72 9.79
N LEU A 183 -8.60 9.90 9.18
CA LEU A 183 -7.79 11.09 9.46
C LEU A 183 -7.84 11.50 10.93
N ARG A 184 -9.03 11.44 11.56
CA ARG A 184 -9.17 11.72 13.00
C ARG A 184 -8.36 10.78 13.88
N LEU A 185 -8.31 9.50 13.53
CA LEU A 185 -7.53 8.52 14.28
C LEU A 185 -6.03 8.72 14.10
N VAL A 186 -5.59 9.10 12.88
CA VAL A 186 -4.18 9.45 12.62
C VAL A 186 -3.77 10.66 13.46
N GLU A 187 -4.57 11.73 13.44
CA GLU A 187 -4.32 12.92 14.28
C GLU A 187 -4.28 12.58 15.77
N GLU A 188 -5.18 11.72 16.26
CA GLU A 188 -5.20 11.29 17.66
C GLU A 188 -3.93 10.50 18.02
N GLN A 189 -3.50 9.58 17.16
CA GLN A 189 -2.28 8.82 17.34
C GLN A 189 -1.03 9.74 17.36
N ASP A 190 -0.96 10.71 16.45
CA ASP A 190 0.14 11.68 16.39
C ASP A 190 0.19 12.55 17.64
N ARG A 191 -0.96 13.05 18.13
CA ARG A 191 -1.03 13.80 19.39
C ARG A 191 -0.54 12.98 20.58
N LEU A 192 -0.86 11.69 20.63
CA LEU A 192 -0.40 10.79 21.69
C LEU A 192 1.11 10.53 21.61
N LEU A 193 1.70 10.50 20.41
CA LEU A 193 3.12 10.23 20.20
C LEU A 193 4.01 11.46 20.40
N TYR A 194 3.54 12.64 19.97
CA TYR A 194 4.36 13.86 19.90
C TYR A 194 3.90 14.98 20.86
N GLY A 195 2.78 14.82 21.55
CA GLY A 195 2.17 15.86 22.39
C GLY A 195 1.43 16.91 21.56
N GLU A 196 0.57 17.73 22.18
CA GLU A 196 0.06 18.92 21.49
C GLU A 196 1.23 19.88 21.23
N PRO A 197 1.34 20.48 20.04
CA PRO A 197 2.29 21.57 19.85
C PRO A 197 1.96 22.65 20.88
N GLU A 198 2.92 22.99 21.73
CA GLU A 198 2.79 24.14 22.62
C GLU A 198 2.41 25.34 21.75
N GLN A 199 1.18 25.83 21.93
CA GLN A 199 0.74 27.06 21.32
C GLN A 199 1.53 28.19 21.98
N GLU A 200 2.60 28.66 21.34
CA GLU A 200 3.25 29.95 21.65
C GLU A 200 2.36 31.13 21.23
#